data_AF-A0A537J7C7-F1
#
_entry.id   AF-A0A537J7C7-F1
#
_cell.length_a   1.000
_cell.length_b   1.000
_cell.length_c   1.000
_cell.angle_alpha   90.00
_cell.angle_beta   90.00
_cell.angle_gamma   90.00
#
_symmetry.space_group_name_H-M   'P 1'
#
loop_
_entity.id
_entity.type
_entity.pdbx_description
1 polymer ?
#
loop_
_entity_poly.entity_id
_entity_poly.type
_entity_poly.pdbx_seq_one_letter_code
_entity_poly.pdbx_strand_id
1 'polypeptide(L)'
;GATVKLTTVGAPRPHVSETTVTRADAPKALEYTWGGFDIRWELEAFGGGTRLTLWTNIDRRFISMGAAGWHICFDVLDHLLSGTPIGRIVAGEAMKFGGWRRLNAEYARQFGIEMPNWPPRAAQES
;
A
#
# COMPACT_ATOMS: atom_id res chain seq x y z
N GLY A 1 17.74 14.19 7.53
CA GLY A 1 17.60 12.99 6.69
C GLY A 1 18.35 13.18 5.39
N ALA A 2 18.55 12.10 4.62
CA ALA A 2 19.17 12.15 3.30
C ALA A 2 18.11 12.18 2.20
N THR A 3 18.29 13.03 1.19
CA THR A 3 17.41 13.08 0.01
C THR A 3 17.71 11.91 -0.91
N VAL A 4 16.69 11.15 -1.29
CA VAL A 4 16.80 10.01 -2.20
C VAL A 4 15.69 10.03 -3.24
N LYS A 5 15.90 9.30 -4.34
CA LYS A 5 14.90 9.09 -5.39
C LYS A 5 14.32 7.68 -5.24
N LEU A 6 13.05 7.58 -4.88
CA LEU A 6 12.32 6.31 -4.90
C LEU A 6 11.81 6.06 -6.31
N THR A 7 12.08 4.86 -6.83
CA THR A 7 11.56 4.41 -8.12
C THR A 7 10.61 3.23 -7.90
N THR A 8 9.43 3.29 -8.50
CA THR A 8 8.47 2.17 -8.42
C THR A 8 8.94 1.01 -9.32
N VAL A 9 9.27 -0.12 -8.71
CA VAL A 9 9.64 -1.35 -9.42
C VAL A 9 8.43 -1.92 -10.18
N GLY A 10 8.65 -2.39 -11.42
CA GLY A 10 7.60 -3.01 -12.23
C GLY A 10 6.57 -2.04 -12.82
N ALA A 11 6.83 -0.73 -12.81
CA ALA A 11 5.99 0.24 -13.50
C ALA A 11 6.31 0.32 -15.00
N PRO A 12 5.30 0.45 -15.90
CA PRO A 12 5.52 0.51 -17.35
C PRO A 12 6.28 1.77 -17.77
N ARG A 13 6.23 2.82 -16.94
CA ARG A 13 7.07 4.01 -17.05
C ARG A 13 7.70 4.29 -15.68
N PRO A 14 8.96 4.78 -15.64
CA PRO A 14 9.60 5.15 -14.38
C PRO A 14 8.74 6.16 -13.63
N HIS A 15 8.28 5.74 -12.44
CA HIS A 15 7.63 6.64 -11.49
C HIS A 15 8.64 6.93 -10.39
N VAL A 16 9.24 8.10 -10.48
CA VAL A 16 10.31 8.56 -9.59
C VAL A 16 9.75 9.66 -8.69
N SER A 17 9.86 9.48 -7.38
CA SER A 17 9.54 10.50 -6.38
C SER A 17 10.77 10.80 -5.54
N GLU A 18 11.12 12.08 -5.43
CA GLU A 18 12.10 12.53 -4.46
C GLU A 18 11.49 12.48 -3.05
N THR A 19 12.26 12.00 -2.08
CA THR A 19 11.87 11.86 -0.67
C THR A 19 13.07 12.15 0.22
N THR A 20 12.82 12.38 1.50
CA THR A 20 13.84 12.41 2.54
C THR A 20 13.72 11.18 3.43
N VAL A 21 14.79 10.40 3.52
CA VAL A 21 14.93 9.32 4.52
C VAL A 21 15.31 9.95 5.85
N THR A 22 14.48 9.77 6.87
CA THR A 22 14.70 10.31 8.22
C THR A 22 15.46 9.33 9.11
N ARG A 23 15.29 8.02 8.89
CA ARG A 23 15.97 6.95 9.63
C ARG A 23 16.22 5.73 8.75
N ALA A 24 17.38 5.12 8.87
CA ALA A 24 17.73 3.87 8.17
C ALA A 24 18.66 3.03 9.05
N ASP A 25 18.08 2.13 9.84
CA ASP A 25 18.81 1.26 10.77
C ASP A 25 18.73 -0.17 10.24
N ALA A 26 19.65 -0.55 9.35
CA ALA A 26 19.64 -1.90 8.77
C ALA A 26 19.94 -2.99 9.82
N PRO A 27 19.24 -4.15 9.80
CA PRO A 27 18.10 -4.52 8.95
C PRO A 27 16.71 -4.24 9.59
N LYS A 28 16.64 -3.39 10.61
CA LYS A 28 15.50 -3.30 11.53
C LYS A 28 14.47 -2.22 11.19
N ALA A 29 14.89 -1.05 10.72
CA ALA A 29 13.98 0.08 10.54
C ALA A 29 14.32 0.97 9.34
N LEU A 30 13.28 1.50 8.70
CA LEU A 30 13.38 2.50 7.64
C LEU A 30 12.22 3.51 7.77
N GLU A 31 12.54 4.80 7.82
CA GLU A 31 11.56 5.89 7.90
C GLU A 31 11.84 6.95 6.83
N TYR A 32 10.80 7.39 6.13
CA TYR A 32 10.87 8.41 5.09
C TYR A 32 9.52 9.08 4.82
N THR A 33 9.54 10.20 4.09
CA THR A 33 8.34 10.96 3.72
C THR A 33 7.90 10.67 2.29
N TRP A 34 6.70 10.15 2.06
CA TRP A 34 6.23 9.85 0.70
C TRP A 34 4.83 10.40 0.47
N GLY A 35 4.67 11.17 -0.61
CA GLY A 35 3.39 11.81 -0.94
C GLY A 35 2.88 12.78 0.14
N GLY A 36 3.78 13.35 0.96
CA GLY A 36 3.42 14.22 2.08
C GLY A 36 3.08 13.50 3.38
N PHE A 37 3.25 12.18 3.44
CA PHE A 37 2.96 11.37 4.62
C PHE A 37 4.21 10.67 5.15
N ASP A 38 4.29 10.50 6.46
CA ASP A 38 5.34 9.71 7.09
C ASP A 38 5.08 8.21 6.86
N ILE A 39 6.13 7.51 6.46
CA ILE A 39 6.17 6.06 6.30
C ILE A 39 7.23 5.51 7.24
N ARG A 40 6.87 4.50 8.03
CA ARG A 40 7.81 3.72 8.84
C ARG A 40 7.64 2.23 8.57
N TRP A 41 8.75 1.57 8.37
CA TRP A 41 8.87 0.12 8.27
C TRP A 41 9.70 -0.38 9.45
N GLU A 42 9.22 -1.41 10.14
CA GLU A 42 10.00 -2.15 11.13
C GLU A 42 9.97 -3.64 10.83
N LEU A 43 11.13 -4.29 11.00
CA LEU A 43 11.33 -5.71 10.82
C LEU A 43 11.80 -6.33 12.13
N GLU A 44 11.16 -7.42 12.54
CA GLU A 44 11.57 -8.23 13.69
C GLU A 44 11.52 -9.72 13.35
N ALA A 45 12.41 -10.50 13.97
CA ALA A 45 12.38 -11.95 13.85
C ALA A 45 11.12 -12.50 14.54
N PHE A 46 10.38 -13.37 13.87
CA PHE A 46 9.15 -13.95 14.43
C PHE A 46 8.91 -15.35 13.87
N GLY A 47 8.87 -16.36 14.76
CA GLY A 47 8.43 -17.72 14.41
C GLY A 47 9.23 -18.41 13.29
N GLY A 48 10.52 -18.10 13.15
CA GLY A 48 11.36 -18.62 12.05
C GLY A 48 11.30 -17.80 10.75
N GLY A 49 10.50 -16.73 10.72
CA GLY A 49 10.45 -15.75 9.64
C GLY A 49 10.63 -14.31 10.15
N THR A 50 10.07 -13.36 9.39
CA THR A 50 10.13 -11.93 9.69
C THR A 50 8.72 -11.39 9.84
N ARG A 51 8.45 -10.67 10.94
CA ARG A 51 7.29 -9.79 11.00
C ARG A 51 7.69 -8.41 10.48
N LEU A 52 6.94 -7.95 9.50
CA LEU A 52 7.01 -6.58 9.00
C LEU A 52 5.83 -5.79 9.55
N THR A 53 6.12 -4.63 10.16
CA THR A 53 5.08 -3.67 10.56
C THR A 53 5.26 -2.37 9.78
N LEU A 54 4.15 -1.88 9.21
CA LEU A 54 4.09 -0.62 8.48
C LEU A 54 3.24 0.38 9.27
N TRP A 55 3.77 1.59 9.46
CA TRP A 55 3.01 2.75 9.88
C TRP A 55 2.98 3.76 8.74
N THR A 56 1.80 4.29 8.49
CA THR A 56 1.54 5.26 7.44
C THR A 56 0.36 6.13 7.85
N ASN A 57 0.47 7.43 7.60
CA ASN A 57 -0.64 8.35 7.78
C ASN A 57 -1.45 8.39 6.48
N ILE A 58 -2.76 8.22 6.58
CA ILE A 58 -3.67 8.32 5.44
C ILE A 58 -4.74 9.32 5.82
N ASP A 59 -4.98 10.31 4.96
CA ASP A 59 -6.08 11.25 5.14
C ASP A 59 -7.38 10.48 5.36
N ARG A 60 -8.14 10.88 6.38
CA ARG A 60 -9.34 10.18 6.83
C ARG A 60 -10.37 9.98 5.72
N ARG A 61 -10.42 10.86 4.72
CA ARG A 61 -11.32 10.73 3.54
C ARG A 61 -10.96 9.54 2.66
N PHE A 62 -9.71 9.10 2.70
CA PHE A 62 -9.17 8.03 1.87
C PHE A 62 -8.70 6.82 2.68
N ILE A 63 -8.91 6.79 4.01
CA ILE A 63 -8.32 5.80 4.91
C ILE A 63 -8.71 4.35 4.58
N SER A 64 -9.97 4.09 4.20
CA SER A 64 -10.39 2.73 3.81
C SER A 64 -9.78 2.32 2.46
N MET A 65 -9.73 3.24 1.51
CA MET A 65 -9.15 3.03 0.18
C MET A 65 -7.65 2.75 0.27
N GLY A 66 -6.94 3.55 1.06
CA GLY A 66 -5.51 3.43 1.27
C GLY A 66 -5.13 2.18 2.06
N ALA A 67 -5.89 1.82 3.09
CA ALA A 67 -5.69 0.57 3.83
C ALA A 67 -5.88 -0.66 2.93
N ALA A 68 -6.93 -0.67 2.08
CA ALA A 68 -7.13 -1.72 1.10
C ALA A 68 -5.99 -1.79 0.06
N GLY A 69 -5.44 -0.65 -0.34
CA GLY A 69 -4.27 -0.59 -1.22
C GLY A 69 -3.02 -1.21 -0.58
N TRP A 70 -2.72 -0.85 0.68
CA TRP A 70 -1.59 -1.44 1.42
C TRP A 70 -1.74 -2.93 1.64
N HIS A 71 -2.95 -3.41 1.91
CA HIS A 71 -3.25 -4.84 2.04
C HIS A 71 -2.86 -5.61 0.77
N ILE A 72 -3.28 -5.13 -0.41
CA ILE A 72 -2.90 -5.75 -1.69
C ILE A 72 -1.39 -5.69 -1.92
N CYS A 73 -0.74 -4.58 -1.56
CA CYS A 73 0.72 -4.50 -1.64
C CYS A 73 1.41 -5.59 -0.81
N PHE A 74 0.86 -5.94 0.36
CA PHE A 74 1.37 -7.03 1.19
C PHE A 74 1.12 -8.41 0.60
N ASP A 75 -0.04 -8.66 0.00
CA ASP A 75 -0.30 -9.92 -0.70
C ASP A 75 0.69 -10.11 -1.87
N VAL A 76 0.94 -9.05 -2.66
CA VAL A 76 1.93 -9.09 -3.74
C VAL A 76 3.34 -9.33 -3.20
N LEU A 77 3.70 -8.69 -2.09
CA LEU A 77 5.00 -8.88 -1.44
C LEU A 77 5.18 -10.32 -0.94
N ASP A 78 4.16 -10.89 -0.31
CA ASP A 78 4.18 -12.27 0.21
C ASP A 78 4.33 -13.29 -0.93
N HIS A 79 3.58 -13.12 -2.02
CA HIS A 79 3.72 -13.92 -3.23
C HIS A 79 5.11 -13.80 -3.87
N LEU A 80 5.69 -12.59 -3.89
CA LEU A 80 7.05 -12.38 -4.39
C LEU A 80 8.09 -13.11 -3.52
N LEU A 81 7.99 -13.00 -2.19
CA LEU A 81 8.93 -13.62 -1.25
C LEU A 81 8.79 -15.15 -1.18
N SER A 82 7.59 -15.69 -1.44
CA SER A 82 7.33 -17.13 -1.52
C SER A 82 7.71 -17.76 -2.87
N GLY A 83 8.21 -16.98 -3.83
CA GLY A 83 8.61 -17.47 -5.15
C GLY A 83 7.43 -17.74 -6.10
N THR A 84 6.24 -17.23 -5.79
CA THR A 84 5.02 -17.37 -6.62
C THR A 84 4.48 -16.01 -7.06
N PRO A 85 5.26 -15.17 -7.78
CA PRO A 85 4.91 -13.78 -8.04
C PRO A 85 3.63 -13.66 -8.88
N ILE A 86 2.65 -12.91 -8.36
CA ILE A 86 1.36 -12.64 -9.02
C ILE A 86 1.34 -11.34 -9.85
N GLY A 87 2.49 -10.68 -9.97
CA GLY A 87 2.64 -9.41 -10.67
C GLY A 87 2.11 -8.21 -9.89
N ARG A 88 2.25 -7.02 -10.48
CA ARG A 88 1.82 -5.75 -9.87
C ARG A 88 0.32 -5.57 -10.05
N ILE A 89 -0.40 -5.34 -8.95
CA ILE A 89 -1.84 -5.04 -8.96
C ILE A 89 -2.04 -3.56 -8.59
N VAL A 90 -2.50 -2.74 -9.53
CA VAL A 90 -2.70 -1.29 -9.31
C VAL A 90 -3.99 -0.74 -9.91
N ALA A 91 -4.53 0.29 -9.26
CA ALA A 91 -5.60 1.15 -9.79
C ALA A 91 -6.75 0.38 -10.47
N GLY A 92 -6.95 0.59 -11.76
CA GLY A 92 -8.04 -0.03 -12.54
C GLY A 92 -8.02 -1.56 -12.52
N GLU A 93 -6.86 -2.20 -12.39
CA GLU A 93 -6.78 -3.66 -12.25
C GLU A 93 -7.25 -4.10 -10.87
N ALA A 94 -6.84 -3.42 -9.80
CA ALA A 94 -7.37 -3.68 -8.45
C ALA A 94 -8.89 -3.52 -8.39
N MET A 95 -9.46 -2.50 -9.06
CA MET A 95 -10.91 -2.25 -9.12
C MET A 95 -11.68 -3.30 -9.94
N LYS A 96 -11.03 -3.97 -10.91
CA LYS A 96 -11.63 -5.07 -11.68
C LYS A 96 -11.77 -6.35 -10.85
N PHE A 97 -10.96 -6.52 -9.81
CA PHE A 97 -11.09 -7.63 -8.88
C PHE A 97 -12.08 -7.30 -7.76
N GLY A 98 -13.02 -8.21 -7.50
CA GLY A 98 -13.97 -8.09 -6.38
C GLY A 98 -13.28 -7.97 -5.01
N GLY A 99 -12.04 -8.45 -4.90
CA GLY A 99 -11.23 -8.41 -3.68
C GLY A 99 -11.01 -6.99 -3.15
N TRP A 100 -10.64 -6.03 -4.00
CA TRP A 100 -10.38 -4.66 -3.52
C TRP A 100 -11.65 -3.95 -3.05
N ARG A 101 -12.77 -4.09 -3.77
CA ARG A 101 -14.06 -3.49 -3.36
C ARG A 101 -14.52 -4.05 -2.01
N ARG A 102 -14.35 -5.36 -1.80
CA ARG A 102 -14.63 -6.02 -0.52
C ARG A 102 -13.72 -5.48 0.59
N LEU A 103 -12.41 -5.41 0.36
CA LEU A 103 -11.44 -4.88 1.34
C LEU A 103 -11.76 -3.43 1.72
N ASN A 104 -12.05 -2.58 0.74
CA ASN A 104 -12.43 -1.19 1.00
C ASN A 104 -13.69 -1.10 1.88
N ALA A 105 -14.72 -1.92 1.62
CA ALA A 105 -15.93 -1.98 2.44
C ALA A 105 -15.66 -2.49 3.87
N GLU A 106 -14.81 -3.51 4.02
CA GLU A 106 -14.41 -4.04 5.32
C GLU A 106 -13.64 -3.00 6.14
N TYR A 107 -12.68 -2.30 5.53
CA TYR A 107 -11.94 -1.22 6.20
C TYR A 107 -12.82 -0.02 6.52
N ALA A 108 -13.74 0.37 5.63
CA ALA A 108 -14.69 1.45 5.92
C ALA A 108 -15.54 1.16 7.15
N ARG A 109 -16.03 -0.08 7.27
CA ARG A 109 -16.74 -0.55 8.48
C ARG A 109 -15.84 -0.52 9.72
N GLN A 110 -14.60 -0.99 9.62
CA GLN A 110 -13.65 -0.99 10.74
C GLN A 110 -13.31 0.43 11.22
N PHE A 111 -13.17 1.38 10.29
CA PHE A 111 -12.86 2.78 10.61
C PHE A 111 -14.09 3.63 10.92
N GLY A 112 -15.31 3.05 10.84
CA GLY A 112 -16.56 3.76 11.11
C GLY A 112 -16.80 4.93 10.15
N ILE A 113 -16.43 4.78 8.88
CA ILE A 113 -16.67 5.79 7.84
C ILE A 113 -17.71 5.32 6.84
N GLU A 114 -18.56 6.25 6.39
CA GLU A 114 -19.42 6.00 5.24
C GLU A 114 -18.54 5.86 4.00
N MET A 115 -18.72 4.78 3.24
CA MET A 115 -18.03 4.66 1.97
C MET A 115 -18.52 5.77 1.04
N PRO A 116 -17.63 6.45 0.30
CA PRO A 116 -18.07 7.35 -0.75
C PRO A 116 -19.01 6.58 -1.68
N ASN A 117 -20.17 7.18 -1.97
CA ASN A 117 -21.23 6.57 -2.74
C ASN A 117 -20.72 6.31 -4.17
N TRP A 118 -20.14 5.13 -4.41
CA TRP A 118 -19.62 4.77 -5.73
C TRP A 118 -20.81 4.54 -6.66
N PRO A 119 -20.86 5.18 -7.84
CA PRO A 119 -21.97 4.96 -8.75
C PRO A 119 -22.06 3.46 -9.12
N PRO A 120 -23.27 2.90 -9.28
CA PRO A 120 -23.44 1.50 -9.67
C PRO A 120 -22.68 1.19 -10.96
N ARG A 121 -22.24 -0.08 -11.10
CA ARG A 121 -21.42 -0.59 -12.22
C ARG A 121 -21.91 -0.15 -13.62
N ALA A 122 -23.20 0.09 -13.78
CA ALA A 122 -23.84 0.56 -15.02
C ALA A 122 -23.39 1.97 -15.48
N ALA A 123 -22.83 2.80 -14.61
CA ALA A 123 -22.44 4.18 -14.93
C ALA A 123 -20.94 4.35 -15.26
N GLN A 124 -20.16 3.27 -15.29
CA GLN A 124 -18.71 3.30 -15.61
C GLN A 124 -18.39 2.77 -17.01
N GLU A 125 -19.38 2.32 -17.78
CA GLU A 125 -19.23 1.78 -19.14
C GLU A 125 -19.93 2.66 -20.20
N SER A 126 -19.89 4.00 -20.04
CA SER A 126 -20.38 4.96 -21.03
C SER A 126 -19.30 5.96 -21.41
#